data_AF-A0A9D5VXF1-F1
#
_entry.id   AF-A0A9D5VXF1-F1
#
_cell.length_a   1.000
_cell.length_b   1.000
_cell.length_c   1.000
_cell.angle_alpha   90.00
_cell.angle_beta   90.00
_cell.angle_gamma   90.00
#
_symmetry.space_group_name_H-M   'P 1'
#
loop_
_entity.id
_entity.type
_entity.pdbx_description
1 polymer ?
#
loop_
_entity_poly.entity_id
_entity_poly.type
_entity_poly.pdbx_seq_one_letter_code
_entity_poly.pdbx_strand_id
1 'polypeptide(L)'
;NGDSEHLKQILLKLVSNAVKFTEKGDILISVELVEKLSKSAKLKFLVKDTGIGIAKEHLPKIFDLFSQADGSSIRKYGGTGIGLTISKKLVEIMGGKIGVESELGKGSSFYFTIEFGLQPQKAENNYINDIQKINPESSKDVSYDKSILNPQEIAPMLIKLNEFIKNNNPESEEYFLDIKKYFEKSDLEKEIEILEYQINNFDFADAEKTLTEIAQKLEITIQ
;
A
#
# COMPACT_ATOMS: atom_id res chain seq x y z
N ASN A 1 11.48 -14.08 -3.88
CA ASN A 1 11.39 -12.92 -2.97
C ASN A 1 10.11 -12.10 -3.15
N GLY A 2 9.04 -12.63 -3.78
CA GLY A 2 7.79 -11.88 -3.98
C GLY A 2 6.74 -12.06 -2.88
N ASP A 3 6.80 -13.18 -2.14
CA ASP A 3 5.75 -13.50 -1.15
C ASP A 3 5.70 -12.53 0.04
N SER A 4 6.85 -12.01 0.47
CA SER A 4 6.92 -11.01 1.54
C SER A 4 6.35 -9.66 1.12
N GLU A 5 6.54 -9.26 -0.14
CA GLU A 5 6.02 -7.98 -0.65
C GLU A 5 4.52 -8.06 -0.91
N HIS A 6 4.03 -9.14 -1.51
CA HIS A 6 2.59 -9.37 -1.64
C HIS A 6 1.89 -9.44 -0.28
N LEU A 7 2.50 -10.09 0.71
CA LEU A 7 1.95 -10.13 2.07
C LEU A 7 1.83 -8.73 2.68
N LYS A 8 2.89 -7.91 2.54
CA LYS A 8 2.89 -6.52 3.01
C LYS A 8 1.81 -5.70 2.31
N GLN A 9 1.66 -5.83 0.99
CA GLN A 9 0.62 -5.14 0.22
C GLN A 9 -0.79 -5.52 0.69
N ILE A 10 -1.06 -6.82 0.87
CA ILE A 10 -2.36 -7.29 1.39
C ILE A 10 -2.63 -6.66 2.76
N LEU A 11 -1.66 -6.73 3.69
CA LEU A 11 -1.81 -6.18 5.04
C LEU A 11 -2.03 -4.67 5.04
N LEU A 12 -1.24 -3.91 4.27
CA LEU A 12 -1.39 -2.45 4.17
C LEU A 12 -2.77 -2.05 3.67
N LYS A 13 -3.31 -2.74 2.64
CA LYS A 13 -4.66 -2.43 2.12
C LYS A 13 -5.76 -2.76 3.15
N LEU A 14 -5.64 -3.88 3.88
CA LEU A 14 -6.62 -4.24 4.91
C LEU A 14 -6.55 -3.31 6.13
N VAL A 15 -5.35 -2.95 6.59
CA VAL A 15 -5.14 -2.03 7.72
C VAL A 15 -5.57 -0.62 7.36
N SER A 16 -5.26 -0.14 6.15
CA SER A 16 -5.71 1.17 5.67
C SER A 16 -7.23 1.26 5.65
N ASN A 17 -7.93 0.20 5.21
CA ASN A 17 -9.38 0.13 5.30
C ASN A 17 -9.87 0.19 6.77
N ALA A 18 -9.26 -0.58 7.67
CA ALA A 18 -9.62 -0.56 9.10
C ALA A 18 -9.47 0.84 9.71
N VAL A 19 -8.36 1.54 9.45
CA VAL A 19 -8.09 2.91 9.90
C VAL A 19 -9.13 3.88 9.32
N LYS A 20 -9.38 3.79 8.02
CA LYS A 20 -10.30 4.68 7.31
C LYS A 20 -11.74 4.59 7.83
N PHE A 21 -12.20 3.40 8.21
CA PHE A 21 -13.59 3.15 8.61
C PHE A 21 -13.81 3.13 10.13
N THR A 22 -12.74 3.35 10.91
CA THR A 22 -12.77 3.41 12.38
C THR A 22 -12.40 4.81 12.86
N GLU A 23 -13.39 5.69 12.98
CA GLU A 23 -13.17 7.06 13.49
C GLU A 23 -12.69 7.06 14.96
N LYS A 24 -13.26 6.15 15.77
CA LYS A 24 -12.89 5.92 17.17
C LYS A 24 -13.03 4.43 17.49
N GLY A 25 -12.08 3.90 18.25
CA GLY A 25 -12.05 2.51 18.68
C GLY A 25 -10.70 1.87 18.39
N ASP A 26 -10.71 0.55 18.19
CA ASP A 26 -9.49 -0.25 18.15
C ASP A 26 -9.35 -1.01 16.83
N ILE A 27 -8.10 -1.22 16.44
CA ILE A 27 -7.71 -2.07 15.31
C ILE A 27 -6.76 -3.14 15.83
N LEU A 28 -7.12 -4.40 15.62
CA LEU A 28 -6.33 -5.57 15.99
C LEU A 28 -5.77 -6.23 14.74
N ILE A 29 -4.46 -6.44 14.71
CA ILE A 29 -3.77 -7.24 13.71
C ILE A 29 -3.24 -8.49 14.41
N SER A 30 -3.55 -9.67 13.88
CA SER A 30 -3.09 -10.93 14.46
C SER A 30 -2.76 -11.98 13.40
N VAL A 31 -1.91 -12.93 13.78
CA VAL A 31 -1.51 -14.08 12.98
C VAL A 31 -1.70 -15.34 13.82
N GLU A 32 -2.31 -16.33 13.21
CA GLU A 32 -2.56 -17.64 13.82
C GLU A 32 -1.99 -18.74 12.94
N LEU A 33 -1.35 -19.73 13.55
CA LEU A 33 -0.97 -20.97 12.87
C LEU A 33 -2.23 -21.83 12.72
N VAL A 34 -2.69 -22.01 11.49
CA VAL A 34 -3.86 -22.85 11.17
C VAL A 34 -3.44 -24.32 11.08
N GLU A 35 -2.32 -24.57 10.42
CA GLU A 35 -1.83 -25.92 10.16
C GLU A 35 -0.31 -25.90 9.99
N LYS A 36 0.37 -26.89 10.57
CA LYS A 36 1.81 -27.10 10.36
C LYS A 36 2.03 -28.40 9.63
N LEU A 37 2.64 -28.32 8.46
CA LEU A 37 3.03 -29.44 7.63
C LEU A 37 4.54 -29.69 7.77
N SER A 38 5.03 -30.77 7.17
CA SER A 38 6.44 -31.18 7.28
C SER A 38 7.43 -30.17 6.70
N LYS A 39 7.02 -29.40 5.68
CA LYS A 39 7.86 -28.40 4.99
C LYS A 39 7.20 -27.03 4.85
N SER A 40 5.99 -26.86 5.36
CA SER A 40 5.22 -25.62 5.23
C SER A 40 4.34 -25.37 6.45
N ALA A 41 3.86 -24.14 6.59
CA ALA A 41 2.88 -23.75 7.58
C ALA A 41 1.82 -22.88 6.94
N LYS A 42 0.55 -23.18 7.22
CA LYS A 42 -0.58 -22.36 6.84
C LYS A 42 -0.88 -21.38 7.95
N LEU A 43 -0.80 -20.10 7.64
CA LEU A 43 -1.07 -19.01 8.57
C LEU A 43 -2.38 -18.33 8.21
N LYS A 44 -3.14 -17.92 9.21
CA LYS A 44 -4.30 -17.02 9.08
C LYS A 44 -3.92 -15.66 9.61
N PHE A 45 -4.04 -14.64 8.78
CA PHE A 45 -3.90 -13.24 9.15
C PHE A 45 -5.29 -12.67 9.37
N LEU A 46 -5.44 -11.84 10.39
CA LEU A 46 -6.69 -11.19 10.76
C LEU A 46 -6.42 -9.70 11.01
N VAL A 47 -7.20 -8.86 10.36
CA VAL A 47 -7.32 -7.42 10.64
C VAL A 47 -8.75 -7.17 11.07
N LYS A 48 -8.93 -6.82 12.35
CA LYS A 48 -10.23 -6.55 12.95
C LYS A 48 -10.31 -5.09 13.38
N ASP A 49 -11.43 -4.46 13.09
CA ASP A 49 -11.75 -3.09 13.46
C ASP A 49 -13.07 -3.00 14.22
N THR A 50 -13.26 -1.92 14.98
CA THR A 50 -14.52 -1.59 15.67
C THR A 50 -15.26 -0.44 14.99
N GLY A 51 -15.04 -0.25 13.68
CA GLY A 51 -15.56 0.85 12.90
C GLY A 51 -17.03 0.70 12.52
N ILE A 52 -17.43 1.37 11.43
CA ILE A 52 -18.83 1.43 10.99
C ILE A 52 -19.44 0.07 10.59
N GLY A 53 -18.61 -0.95 10.34
CA GLY A 53 -19.05 -2.25 9.83
C GLY A 53 -19.67 -2.20 8.43
N ILE A 54 -20.09 -3.36 7.94
CA ILE A 54 -20.62 -3.55 6.58
C ILE A 54 -21.98 -4.24 6.68
N ALA A 55 -22.96 -3.70 5.97
CA ALA A 55 -24.29 -4.29 5.90
C ALA A 55 -24.26 -5.65 5.19
N LYS A 56 -25.07 -6.60 5.66
CA LYS A 56 -25.00 -8.02 5.26
C LYS A 56 -25.20 -8.22 3.74
N GLU A 57 -26.01 -7.38 3.12
CA GLU A 57 -26.29 -7.34 1.69
C GLU A 57 -25.07 -7.01 0.81
N HIS A 58 -24.05 -6.34 1.37
CA HIS A 58 -22.84 -5.97 0.65
C HIS A 58 -21.70 -6.99 0.77
N LEU A 59 -21.72 -7.84 1.81
CA LEU A 59 -20.66 -8.82 2.05
C LEU A 59 -20.37 -9.75 0.87
N PRO A 60 -21.36 -10.29 0.13
CA PRO A 60 -21.09 -11.23 -0.95
C PRO A 60 -20.29 -10.62 -2.11
N LYS A 61 -20.34 -9.30 -2.29
CA LYS A 61 -19.74 -8.60 -3.43
C LYS A 61 -18.53 -7.76 -3.04
N ILE A 62 -18.17 -7.68 -1.76
CA ILE A 62 -17.17 -6.72 -1.26
C ILE A 62 -15.77 -6.91 -1.89
N PHE A 63 -15.48 -8.12 -2.40
CA PHE A 63 -14.24 -8.45 -3.10
C PHE A 63 -14.37 -8.46 -4.63
N ASP A 64 -15.54 -8.13 -5.17
CA ASP A 64 -15.79 -8.05 -6.60
C ASP A 64 -15.44 -6.66 -7.13
N LEU A 65 -14.96 -6.63 -8.37
CA LEU A 65 -14.71 -5.40 -9.12
C LEU A 65 -16.02 -4.59 -9.19
N PHE A 66 -15.95 -3.31 -8.80
CA PHE A 66 -17.04 -2.33 -8.92
C PHE A 66 -18.32 -2.60 -8.09
N SER A 67 -18.24 -3.37 -7.01
CA SER A 67 -19.41 -3.64 -6.15
C SER A 67 -19.90 -2.44 -5.31
N GLN A 68 -19.22 -1.30 -5.37
CA GLN A 68 -19.69 -0.03 -4.81
C GLN A 68 -20.75 0.62 -5.71
N ALA A 69 -21.83 -0.12 -5.95
CA ALA A 69 -23.05 0.40 -6.55
C ALA A 69 -23.90 1.02 -5.45
N ASP A 70 -23.69 2.32 -5.19
CA ASP A 70 -24.74 3.34 -5.04
C ASP A 70 -24.16 4.63 -4.41
N GLY A 71 -24.22 5.72 -5.18
CA GLY A 71 -23.48 6.97 -5.01
C GLY A 71 -23.85 7.86 -3.82
N SER A 72 -24.46 7.33 -2.76
CA SER A 72 -24.78 8.10 -1.54
C SER A 72 -23.63 8.13 -0.53
N SER A 73 -22.82 7.07 -0.44
CA SER A 73 -21.71 6.95 0.53
C SER A 73 -20.36 7.48 0.03
N ILE A 74 -20.24 7.73 -1.28
CA ILE A 74 -19.01 8.20 -1.95
C ILE A 74 -18.57 9.57 -1.42
N ARG A 75 -19.50 10.41 -0.93
CA ARG A 75 -19.20 11.77 -0.50
C ARG A 75 -18.58 11.90 0.90
N LYS A 76 -18.61 10.86 1.74
CA LYS A 76 -18.07 10.94 3.12
C LYS A 76 -16.75 10.18 3.33
N TYR A 77 -16.48 9.12 2.57
CA TYR A 77 -15.33 8.23 2.80
C TYR A 77 -14.61 7.82 1.50
N GLY A 78 -14.44 8.74 0.55
CA GLY A 78 -13.91 8.53 -0.81
C GLY A 78 -12.97 7.33 -0.99
N GLY A 79 -13.33 6.40 -1.88
CA GLY A 79 -12.52 5.23 -2.23
C GLY A 79 -13.02 4.58 -3.52
N THR A 80 -12.12 3.95 -4.26
CA THR A 80 -12.37 3.39 -5.60
C THR A 80 -13.04 2.01 -5.58
N GLY A 81 -13.15 1.38 -4.40
CA GLY A 81 -13.65 -0.01 -4.26
C GLY A 81 -12.68 -1.09 -4.75
N ILE A 82 -11.51 -0.71 -5.27
CA ILE A 82 -10.55 -1.63 -5.92
C ILE A 82 -9.65 -2.35 -4.90
N GLY A 83 -9.37 -1.73 -3.74
CA GLY A 83 -8.39 -2.24 -2.77
C GLY A 83 -8.62 -3.68 -2.31
N LEU A 84 -9.87 -4.03 -1.96
CA LEU A 84 -10.23 -5.39 -1.54
C LEU A 84 -10.16 -6.41 -2.69
N THR A 85 -10.45 -5.96 -3.92
CA THR A 85 -10.29 -6.80 -5.12
C THR A 85 -8.81 -7.16 -5.33
N ILE A 86 -7.90 -6.19 -5.15
CA ILE A 86 -6.45 -6.43 -5.26
C ILE A 86 -5.99 -7.39 -4.16
N SER A 87 -6.41 -7.17 -2.90
CA SER A 87 -6.09 -8.09 -1.81
C SER A 87 -6.54 -9.52 -2.12
N LYS A 88 -7.73 -9.71 -2.70
CA LYS A 88 -8.21 -11.03 -3.13
C LYS A 88 -7.31 -11.65 -4.20
N LYS A 89 -6.98 -10.91 -5.27
CA LYS A 89 -6.09 -11.40 -6.34
C LYS A 89 -4.71 -11.80 -5.82
N LEU A 90 -4.09 -10.97 -4.97
CA LEU A 90 -2.78 -11.28 -4.39
C LEU A 90 -2.84 -12.53 -3.50
N VAL A 91 -3.86 -12.65 -2.65
CA VAL A 91 -4.07 -13.85 -1.84
C VAL A 91 -4.27 -15.09 -2.72
N GLU A 92 -5.03 -15.00 -3.81
CA GLU A 92 -5.24 -16.10 -4.76
C GLU A 92 -3.95 -16.49 -5.49
N ILE A 93 -3.13 -15.52 -5.93
CA ILE A 93 -1.81 -15.77 -6.53
C ILE A 93 -0.89 -16.51 -5.55
N MET A 94 -0.98 -16.17 -4.26
CA MET A 94 -0.26 -16.84 -3.18
C MET A 94 -0.89 -18.18 -2.75
N GLY A 95 -1.86 -18.70 -3.51
CA GLY A 95 -2.53 -19.98 -3.22
C GLY A 95 -3.46 -19.95 -2.00
N GLY A 96 -3.81 -18.76 -1.53
CA GLY A 96 -4.55 -18.52 -0.32
C GLY A 96 -6.06 -18.37 -0.49
N LYS A 97 -6.72 -17.97 0.60
CA LYS A 97 -8.14 -17.59 0.63
C LYS A 97 -8.32 -16.34 1.46
N ILE A 98 -9.21 -15.44 1.04
CA ILE A 98 -9.57 -14.21 1.77
C ILE A 98 -11.06 -14.23 2.13
N GLY A 99 -11.44 -13.58 3.22
CA GLY A 99 -12.82 -13.44 3.65
C GLY A 99 -13.04 -12.25 4.58
N VAL A 100 -14.31 -12.02 4.90
CA VAL A 100 -14.72 -10.97 5.85
C VAL A 100 -15.90 -11.45 6.68
N GLU A 101 -15.90 -11.08 7.96
CA GLU A 101 -17.05 -11.12 8.84
C GLU A 101 -17.31 -9.68 9.33
N SER A 102 -18.53 -9.19 9.24
CA SER A 102 -18.82 -7.81 9.62
C SER A 102 -20.29 -7.64 10.02
N GLU A 103 -20.54 -6.69 10.92
CA GLU A 103 -21.88 -6.28 11.31
C GLU A 103 -21.94 -4.75 11.35
N LEU A 104 -22.97 -4.18 10.71
CA LEU A 104 -23.17 -2.74 10.65
C LEU A 104 -23.24 -2.15 12.07
N GLY A 105 -22.40 -1.17 12.34
CA GLY A 105 -22.25 -0.49 13.64
C GLY A 105 -21.36 -1.22 14.66
N LYS A 106 -20.82 -2.40 14.36
CA LYS A 106 -19.94 -3.16 15.27
C LYS A 106 -18.51 -3.39 14.75
N GLY A 107 -18.24 -3.02 13.51
CA GLY A 107 -16.93 -3.18 12.88
C GLY A 107 -16.82 -4.42 11.99
N SER A 108 -15.61 -4.67 11.50
CA SER A 108 -15.32 -5.75 10.54
C SER A 108 -14.10 -6.57 10.94
N SER A 109 -14.05 -7.81 10.46
CA SER A 109 -12.94 -8.76 10.61
C SER A 109 -12.58 -9.27 9.23
N PHE A 110 -11.56 -8.68 8.61
CA PHE A 110 -10.98 -9.16 7.36
C PHE A 110 -9.90 -10.18 7.66
N TYR A 111 -9.92 -11.32 6.96
CA TYR A 111 -8.95 -12.37 7.18
C TYR A 111 -8.51 -13.02 5.88
N PHE A 112 -7.29 -13.55 5.87
CA PHE A 112 -6.82 -14.38 4.79
C PHE A 112 -5.89 -15.49 5.27
N THR A 113 -5.78 -16.58 4.51
CA THR A 113 -4.88 -17.68 4.79
C THR A 113 -3.88 -17.87 3.66
N ILE A 114 -2.60 -18.04 3.99
CA ILE A 114 -1.52 -18.32 3.04
C ILE A 114 -0.64 -19.44 3.60
N GLU A 115 -0.11 -20.28 2.73
CA GLU A 115 0.85 -21.31 3.07
C GLU A 115 2.27 -20.83 2.76
N PHE A 116 3.17 -20.91 3.74
CA PHE A 116 4.58 -20.54 3.60
C PHE A 116 5.47 -21.76 3.76
N GLY A 117 6.54 -21.84 2.97
CA GLY A 117 7.61 -22.82 3.19
C GLY A 117 8.33 -22.55 4.52
N LEU A 118 8.58 -23.60 5.29
CA LEU A 118 9.38 -23.51 6.50
C LEU A 118 10.84 -23.29 6.14
N GLN A 119 11.45 -22.23 6.65
CA GLN A 119 12.89 -22.07 6.59
C GLN A 119 13.56 -22.93 7.67
N PRO A 120 14.70 -23.57 7.38
CA PRO A 120 15.50 -24.21 8.41
C PRO A 120 15.88 -23.16 9.45
N GLN A 121 15.62 -23.47 10.72
CA GLN A 121 15.74 -22.55 11.84
C GLN A 121 17.16 -21.96 11.89
N LYS A 122 17.32 -20.70 11.47
CA LYS A 122 18.50 -19.91 11.82
C LYS A 122 18.31 -19.43 13.26
N ALA A 123 19.39 -19.48 14.04
CA ALA A 123 19.44 -18.98 15.40
C ALA A 123 18.86 -17.56 15.48
N GLU A 124 18.12 -17.32 16.57
CA GLU A 124 17.31 -16.15 16.89
C GLU A 124 17.92 -14.82 16.42
N ASN A 125 17.29 -14.17 15.44
CA ASN A 125 17.46 -12.75 15.22
C ASN A 125 16.30 -12.01 15.90
N ASN A 126 16.63 -11.24 16.94
CA ASN A 126 15.70 -10.42 17.71
C ASN A 126 15.22 -9.21 16.88
N TYR A 127 14.29 -9.43 15.95
CA TYR A 127 13.69 -8.37 15.12
C TYR A 127 12.91 -7.30 15.90
N ILE A 128 12.59 -7.54 17.18
CA ILE A 128 11.86 -6.58 18.03
C ILE A 128 12.75 -5.41 18.50
N ASN A 129 14.07 -5.54 18.49
CA ASN A 129 14.97 -4.52 19.05
C ASN A 129 15.24 -3.33 18.10
N ASP A 130 14.94 -3.45 16.80
CA ASP A 130 15.29 -2.40 15.82
C ASP A 130 14.21 -1.32 15.66
N ILE A 131 12.95 -1.61 16.02
CA ILE A 131 11.86 -0.61 15.99
C ILE A 131 12.02 0.41 17.14
N GLN A 132 12.75 0.07 18.20
CA GLN A 132 12.98 0.95 19.37
C GLN A 132 14.21 1.86 19.25
N LYS A 133 14.94 1.84 18.12
CA LYS A 133 16.21 2.60 17.96
C LYS A 133 16.15 3.83 17.05
N ILE A 134 14.97 4.25 16.59
CA ILE A 134 14.84 5.53 15.88
C ILE A 134 14.76 6.65 16.90
N ASN A 135 15.92 7.18 17.29
CA ASN A 135 16.04 8.38 18.11
C ASN A 135 15.97 9.61 17.19
N PRO A 136 15.10 10.63 17.44
CA PRO A 136 14.90 11.76 16.53
C PRO A 136 16.01 12.82 16.59
N GLU A 137 17.08 12.63 17.36
CA GLU A 137 18.11 13.63 17.59
C GLU A 137 19.51 13.11 17.28
N SER A 138 19.88 13.10 15.99
CA SER A 138 21.30 13.18 15.59
C SER A 138 21.45 13.53 14.11
N SER A 139 21.01 14.72 13.70
CA SER A 139 21.51 15.34 12.47
C SER A 139 22.58 16.37 12.87
N LYS A 140 23.84 15.90 12.92
CA LYS A 140 24.99 16.80 12.92
C LYS A 140 25.06 17.50 11.58
N ASP A 141 25.32 18.81 11.64
CA ASP A 141 25.73 19.68 10.54
C ASP A 141 26.62 18.93 9.53
N VAL A 142 26.07 18.70 8.35
CA VAL A 142 26.85 18.55 7.13
C VAL A 142 26.35 19.61 6.17
N SER A 143 27.15 20.67 6.05
CA SER A 143 27.02 21.69 5.01
C SER A 143 27.19 21.02 3.65
N TYR A 144 26.11 20.46 3.10
CA TYR A 144 26.06 19.98 1.72
C TYR A 144 25.72 21.15 0.80
N ASP A 145 26.61 21.34 -0.16
CA ASP A 145 26.53 22.32 -1.23
C ASP A 145 25.17 22.27 -1.96
N LYS A 146 24.60 23.44 -2.24
CA LYS A 146 23.24 23.65 -2.76
C LYS A 146 23.21 23.48 -4.29
N SER A 147 23.52 22.30 -4.82
CA SER A 147 23.48 22.05 -6.25
C SER A 147 22.21 21.29 -6.68
N ILE A 148 21.24 22.06 -7.17
CA ILE A 148 20.30 21.83 -8.27
C ILE A 148 20.05 20.36 -8.67
N LEU A 149 18.78 19.94 -8.63
CA LEU A 149 18.26 18.71 -9.23
C LEU A 149 18.80 18.52 -10.66
N ASN A 150 19.64 17.51 -10.92
CA ASN A 150 20.24 17.29 -12.24
C ASN A 150 19.21 16.62 -13.19
N PRO A 151 18.70 17.31 -14.23
CA PRO A 151 17.67 16.74 -15.10
C PRO A 151 18.14 15.49 -15.86
N GLN A 152 19.44 15.37 -16.15
CA GLN A 152 20.00 14.21 -16.85
C GLN A 152 19.98 12.94 -16.00
N GLU A 153 20.05 13.07 -14.68
CA GLU A 153 20.03 11.93 -13.75
C GLU A 153 18.60 11.44 -13.47
N ILE A 154 17.63 12.36 -13.44
CA ILE A 154 16.24 12.05 -13.09
C ILE A 154 15.39 11.66 -14.31
N ALA A 155 15.73 12.13 -15.51
CA ALA A 155 15.03 11.78 -16.74
C ALA A 155 14.71 10.29 -16.92
N PRO A 156 15.68 9.35 -16.81
CA PRO A 156 15.39 7.93 -16.99
C PRO A 156 14.43 7.37 -15.92
N MET A 157 14.41 7.96 -14.72
CA MET A 157 13.52 7.56 -13.64
C MET A 157 12.10 8.02 -13.88
N LEU A 158 11.91 9.26 -14.34
CA LEU A 158 10.58 9.78 -14.70
C LEU A 158 9.97 9.02 -15.89
N ILE A 159 10.78 8.67 -16.89
CA ILE A 159 10.33 7.84 -18.04
C ILE A 159 9.82 6.49 -17.54
N LYS A 160 10.60 5.79 -16.70
CA LYS A 160 10.21 4.49 -16.18
C LYS A 160 8.98 4.56 -15.26
N LEU A 161 8.86 5.62 -14.45
CA LEU A 161 7.64 5.84 -13.66
C LEU A 161 6.43 6.07 -14.58
N ASN A 162 6.60 6.83 -15.66
CA ASN A 162 5.54 7.06 -16.65
C ASN A 162 5.10 5.75 -17.32
N GLU A 163 6.03 4.86 -17.65
CA GLU A 163 5.70 3.52 -18.16
C GLU A 163 4.86 2.72 -17.15
N PHE A 164 5.21 2.76 -15.86
CA PHE A 164 4.40 2.10 -14.84
C PHE A 164 3.01 2.70 -14.72
N ILE A 165 2.90 4.03 -14.68
CA ILE A 165 1.62 4.74 -14.58
C ILE A 165 0.73 4.45 -15.81
N LYS A 166 1.27 4.56 -17.03
CA LYS A 166 0.51 4.29 -18.28
C LYS A 166 -0.01 2.86 -18.35
N ASN A 167 0.74 1.90 -17.83
CA ASN A 167 0.35 0.50 -17.79
C ASN A 167 -0.56 0.17 -16.59
N ASN A 168 -0.96 1.16 -15.79
CA ASN A 168 -1.66 0.99 -14.51
C ASN A 168 -0.93 -0.03 -13.60
N ASN A 169 0.40 -0.05 -13.66
CA ASN A 169 1.23 -0.98 -12.93
C ASN A 169 1.33 -0.53 -11.46
N PRO A 170 0.84 -1.32 -10.49
CA PRO A 170 0.91 -0.97 -9.07
C PRO A 170 2.34 -0.85 -8.53
N GLU A 171 3.35 -1.38 -9.23
CA GLU A 171 4.78 -1.15 -8.90
C GLU A 171 5.18 0.34 -8.98
N SER A 172 4.35 1.20 -9.60
CA SER A 172 4.58 2.65 -9.60
C SER A 172 4.67 3.24 -8.20
N GLU A 173 3.97 2.69 -7.20
CA GLU A 173 3.99 3.17 -5.81
C GLU A 173 5.37 2.93 -5.17
N GLU A 174 5.86 1.70 -5.23
CA GLU A 174 7.18 1.33 -4.72
C GLU A 174 8.29 2.07 -5.48
N TYR A 175 8.18 2.10 -6.81
CA TYR A 175 9.14 2.80 -7.66
C TYR A 175 9.16 4.31 -7.40
N PHE A 176 8.00 4.93 -7.14
CA PHE A 176 7.92 6.34 -6.80
C PHE A 176 8.60 6.66 -5.47
N LEU A 177 8.40 5.82 -4.43
CA LEU A 177 9.06 6.00 -3.13
C LEU A 177 10.59 5.96 -3.25
N ASP A 178 11.13 5.08 -4.08
CA ASP A 178 12.58 4.98 -4.31
C ASP A 178 13.18 6.24 -4.94
N ILE A 179 12.41 6.93 -5.78
CA ILE A 179 12.84 8.13 -6.49
C ILE A 179 12.41 9.44 -5.80
N LYS A 180 11.48 9.38 -4.83
CA LYS A 180 10.96 10.55 -4.09
C LYS A 180 12.07 11.38 -3.44
N LYS A 181 13.08 10.71 -2.86
CA LYS A 181 14.24 11.33 -2.21
C LYS A 181 15.03 12.30 -3.11
N TYR A 182 14.95 12.12 -4.43
CA TYR A 182 15.63 13.01 -5.37
C TYR A 182 14.93 14.37 -5.44
N PHE A 183 13.63 14.45 -5.13
CA PHE A 183 12.83 15.67 -5.22
C PHE A 183 12.75 16.47 -3.91
N GLU A 184 13.21 15.93 -2.79
CA GLU A 184 13.16 16.54 -1.43
C GLU A 184 13.85 17.91 -1.31
N LYS A 185 14.64 18.31 -2.31
CA LYS A 185 15.36 19.60 -2.35
C LYS A 185 15.01 20.45 -3.57
N SER A 186 13.91 20.12 -4.25
CA SER A 186 13.40 20.85 -5.41
C SER A 186 12.23 21.75 -5.03
N ASP A 187 11.96 22.78 -5.83
CA ASP A 187 10.77 23.64 -5.66
C ASP A 187 9.45 22.95 -6.08
N LEU A 188 9.46 21.61 -6.17
CA LEU A 188 8.35 20.76 -6.65
C LEU A 188 7.68 19.97 -5.51
N GLU A 189 7.91 20.30 -4.24
CA GLU A 189 7.36 19.58 -3.09
C GLU A 189 5.84 19.34 -3.22
N LYS A 190 5.09 20.36 -3.66
CA LYS A 190 3.64 20.27 -3.82
C LYS A 190 3.21 19.29 -4.91
N GLU A 191 3.87 19.35 -6.06
CA GLU A 191 3.60 18.46 -7.20
C GLU A 191 3.94 17.01 -6.85
N ILE A 192 5.00 16.81 -6.06
CA ILE A 192 5.44 15.49 -5.61
C ILE A 192 4.48 14.92 -4.57
N GLU A 193 3.97 15.73 -3.63
CA GLU A 193 2.90 15.31 -2.71
C GLU A 193 1.61 14.94 -3.46
N ILE A 194 1.24 15.72 -4.48
CA ILE A 194 0.07 15.44 -5.32
C ILE A 194 0.27 14.13 -6.10
N LEU A 195 1.43 13.95 -6.73
CA LEU A 195 1.77 12.76 -7.49
C LEU A 195 1.81 11.52 -6.59
N GLU A 196 2.40 11.62 -5.41
CA GLU A 196 2.38 10.57 -4.40
C GLU A 196 0.96 10.17 -4.02
N TYR A 197 0.11 11.16 -3.74
CA TYR A 197 -1.27 10.93 -3.42
C TYR A 197 -1.99 10.22 -4.58
N GLN A 198 -1.83 10.68 -5.83
CA GLN A 198 -2.48 10.07 -6.99
C GLN A 198 -2.00 8.64 -7.22
N ILE A 199 -0.69 8.38 -7.15
CA ILE A 199 -0.11 7.04 -7.30
C ILE A 199 -0.62 6.11 -6.19
N ASN A 200 -0.60 6.55 -4.93
CA ASN A 200 -1.07 5.77 -3.79
C ASN A 200 -2.59 5.48 -3.85
N ASN A 201 -3.34 6.35 -4.52
CA ASN A 201 -4.77 6.18 -4.79
C ASN A 201 -5.07 5.50 -6.13
N PHE A 202 -4.05 5.09 -6.88
CA PHE A 202 -4.16 4.49 -8.23
C PHE A 202 -4.93 5.35 -9.24
N ASP A 203 -4.89 6.67 -9.05
CA ASP A 203 -5.41 7.64 -10.01
C ASP A 203 -4.39 7.85 -11.11
N PHE A 204 -4.15 6.80 -11.90
CA PHE A 204 -3.08 6.80 -12.89
C PHE A 204 -3.29 7.83 -14.01
N ALA A 205 -4.54 8.18 -14.32
CA ALA A 205 -4.85 9.19 -15.32
C ALA A 205 -4.46 10.60 -14.87
N ASP A 206 -4.71 10.96 -13.60
CA ASP A 206 -4.26 12.24 -13.06
C ASP A 206 -2.79 12.20 -12.63
N ALA A 207 -2.28 11.05 -12.17
CA ALA A 207 -0.86 10.83 -11.92
C ALA A 207 -0.02 11.02 -13.20
N GLU A 208 -0.49 10.55 -14.36
CA GLU A 208 0.17 10.76 -15.65
C GLU A 208 0.25 12.25 -16.00
N LYS A 209 -0.83 13.01 -15.77
CA LYS A 209 -0.85 14.46 -16.01
C LYS A 209 0.11 15.19 -15.08
N THR A 210 0.06 14.91 -13.78
CA THR A 210 0.94 15.53 -12.79
C THR A 210 2.40 15.16 -13.03
N LEU A 211 2.70 13.91 -13.40
CA LEU A 211 4.04 13.49 -13.81
C LEU A 211 4.52 14.24 -15.06
N THR A 212 3.63 14.48 -16.03
CA THR A 212 3.91 15.28 -17.23
C THR A 212 4.21 16.74 -16.88
N GLU A 213 3.47 17.34 -15.96
CA GLU A 213 3.72 18.70 -15.48
C GLU A 213 5.08 18.81 -14.75
N ILE A 214 5.42 17.82 -13.92
CA ILE A 214 6.74 17.72 -13.28
C ILE A 214 7.85 17.63 -14.31
N ALA A 215 7.70 16.75 -15.32
CA ALA A 215 8.70 16.60 -16.38
C ALA A 215 8.89 17.88 -17.19
N GLN A 216 7.80 18.61 -17.51
CA GLN A 216 7.87 19.91 -18.19
C GLN A 216 8.62 20.96 -17.39
N LYS A 217 8.38 21.05 -16.07
CA LYS A 217 9.10 21.99 -15.19
C LYS A 217 10.60 21.69 -15.08
N LEU A 218 10.98 20.45 -15.35
CA LEU A 218 12.37 19.99 -15.36
C LEU A 218 12.99 19.96 -16.76
N GLU A 219 12.26 20.43 -17.78
CA GLU A 219 12.68 20.38 -19.20
C GLU A 219 13.00 18.95 -19.70
N ILE A 220 12.30 17.94 -19.15
CA ILE A 220 12.44 16.52 -19.48
C ILE A 220 11.27 16.07 -20.35
N THR A 221 11.55 15.25 -21.37
CA THR A 221 10.53 14.61 -22.20
C THR A 221 10.29 13.17 -21.76
N ILE A 222 9.03 12.85 -21.40
CA ILE A 222 8.57 11.51 -21.02
C ILE A 222 7.50 11.03 -22.01
N GLN A 223 7.92 10.56 -23.19
CA GLN A 223 7.00 9.96 -24.18
C GLN A 223 6.57 8.56 -23.78
#